data_AF-A0A8W8LI21-F1
#
_entry.id   AF-A0A8W8LI21-F1
#
_cell.length_a   1.000
_cell.length_b   1.000
_cell.length_c   1.000
_cell.angle_alpha   90.00
_cell.angle_beta   90.00
_cell.angle_gamma   90.00
#
_symmetry.space_group_name_H-M   'P 1'
#
loop_
_entity.id
_entity.type
_entity.pdbx_description
1 polymer ?
#
loop_
_entity_poly.entity_id
_entity_poly.type
_entity_poly.pdbx_seq_one_letter_code
_entity_poly.pdbx_strand_id
1 'polypeptide(L)'
;MYQVCVHGYLLNMTCVYGTAWSQANSSCVDAATVNCTLQDDTKDSKSFSCPSTFGEFPDPENCQNYYVCSFGKATQKQCQGNTGWDRKLKLCNYKYNLPNCS
;
A
#
# COMPACT_ATOMS: atom_id res chain seq x y z
N MET A 1 0.49 17.05 8.70
CA MET A 1 -0.50 17.79 7.88
C MET A 1 -1.85 17.14 8.16
N TYR A 2 -2.93 17.90 8.27
CA TYR A 2 -4.28 17.39 8.55
C TYR A 2 -5.32 18.17 7.76
N GLN A 3 -6.50 17.59 7.57
CA GLN A 3 -7.56 18.17 6.73
C GLN A 3 -8.68 18.72 7.61
N VAL A 4 -9.18 19.91 7.26
CA VAL A 4 -10.36 20.51 7.89
C VAL A 4 -11.36 20.95 6.82
N CYS A 5 -12.65 20.78 7.10
CA CYS A 5 -13.72 21.28 6.24
C CYS A 5 -14.25 22.60 6.79
N VAL A 6 -14.07 23.68 6.04
CA VAL A 6 -14.63 25.01 6.37
C VAL A 6 -15.58 25.41 5.25
N HIS A 7 -16.86 25.53 5.57
CA HIS A 7 -17.92 25.88 4.59
C HIS A 7 -17.92 24.98 3.33
N GLY A 8 -17.63 23.69 3.49
CA GLY A 8 -17.61 22.72 2.40
C GLY A 8 -16.30 22.68 1.61
N TYR A 9 -15.31 23.51 1.94
CA TYR A 9 -13.98 23.47 1.34
C TYR A 9 -13.02 22.68 2.21
N LEU A 10 -12.38 21.69 1.62
CA LEU A 10 -11.36 20.88 2.28
C LEU A 10 -10.01 21.59 2.21
N LEU A 11 -9.47 21.93 3.38
CA LEU A 11 -8.22 22.68 3.53
C LEU A 11 -7.18 21.82 4.22
N ASN A 12 -5.93 21.91 3.73
CA ASN A 12 -4.78 21.24 4.33
C ASN A 12 -4.10 22.20 5.32
N MET A 13 -4.03 21.80 6.58
CA MET A 13 -3.35 22.55 7.64
C MET A 13 -2.14 21.79 8.18
N THR A 14 -1.14 22.54 8.63
CA THR A 14 0.00 22.03 9.39
C THR A 14 -0.19 22.35 10.86
N CYS A 15 0.28 21.45 11.72
CA CYS A 15 0.36 21.75 13.14
C CYS A 15 1.45 22.80 13.39
N VAL A 16 1.30 23.57 14.47
CA VAL A 16 2.31 24.53 14.92
C VAL A 16 3.61 23.79 15.24
N TYR A 17 4.74 24.45 15.07
CA TYR A 17 6.05 23.87 15.37
C TYR A 17 6.09 23.28 16.79
N GLY A 18 6.57 22.05 16.92
CA GLY A 18 6.60 21.29 18.19
C GLY A 18 5.31 20.51 18.50
N THR A 19 4.27 20.62 17.66
CA THR A 19 3.04 19.83 17.79
C THR A 19 2.81 18.95 16.57
N ALA A 20 2.11 17.84 16.77
CA ALA A 20 1.79 16.90 15.71
C ALA A 20 0.34 16.42 15.82
N TRP A 21 -0.24 16.07 14.66
CA TRP A 21 -1.65 15.70 14.55
C TRP A 21 -1.89 14.33 15.17
N SER A 22 -2.81 14.27 16.15
CA SER A 22 -3.30 13.02 16.74
C SER A 22 -4.66 12.68 16.14
N GLN A 23 -4.75 11.54 15.46
CA GLN A 23 -6.02 11.04 14.92
C GLN A 23 -7.00 10.66 16.04
N ALA A 24 -6.49 10.17 17.18
CA ALA A 24 -7.33 9.78 18.33
C ALA A 24 -8.09 10.97 18.91
N ASN A 25 -7.44 12.14 18.94
CA ASN A 25 -7.99 13.35 19.53
C ASN A 25 -8.46 14.36 18.47
N SER A 26 -8.32 14.03 17.18
CA SER A 26 -8.54 14.91 16.03
C SER A 26 -7.99 16.33 16.27
N SER A 27 -6.77 16.40 16.79
CA SER A 27 -6.18 17.66 17.24
C SER A 27 -4.66 17.61 17.21
N CYS A 28 -4.03 18.79 17.12
CA CYS A 28 -2.60 18.93 17.29
C CYS A 28 -2.26 18.84 18.78
N VAL A 29 -1.46 17.85 19.15
CA VAL A 29 -0.96 17.65 20.52
C VAL A 29 0.56 17.76 20.52
N ASP A 30 1.15 17.80 21.72
CA ASP A 30 2.60 17.83 21.87
C ASP A 30 3.27 16.67 21.11
N ALA A 31 4.26 16.98 20.28
CA ALA A 31 4.87 16.01 19.38
C ALA A 31 5.58 14.85 20.13
N ALA A 32 5.97 15.03 21.39
CA ALA A 32 6.56 13.96 22.19
C ALA A 32 5.50 12.97 22.73
N THR A 33 4.24 13.40 22.80
CA THR A 33 3.13 12.62 23.35
C THR A 33 2.33 11.87 22.29
N VAL A 34 2.42 12.30 21.03
CA VAL A 34 1.76 11.62 19.95
C VAL A 34 2.54 10.34 19.61
N ASN A 35 1.86 9.20 19.62
CA ASN A 35 2.38 7.99 19.02
C ASN A 35 2.29 8.11 17.49
N CYS A 36 3.19 8.90 16.92
CA CYS A 36 3.45 8.87 15.49
C CYS A 36 4.19 7.57 15.18
N THR A 37 3.45 6.46 15.13
CA THR A 37 3.89 5.38 14.25
C THR A 37 3.94 6.00 12.87
N LEU A 38 5.09 5.93 12.20
CA LEU A 38 5.08 6.01 10.74
C LEU A 38 4.09 4.93 10.30
N GLN A 39 2.84 5.32 10.05
CA GLN A 39 1.96 4.53 9.23
C GLN A 39 2.61 4.66 7.87
N ASP A 40 3.56 3.77 7.65
CA ASP A 40 3.86 3.33 6.31
C ASP A 40 2.48 2.95 5.76
N ASP A 41 2.00 3.71 4.78
CA ASP A 41 0.80 3.38 3.99
C ASP A 41 0.97 2.05 3.22
N THR A 42 1.77 1.11 3.76
CA THR A 42 1.83 -0.32 3.46
C THR A 42 1.03 -1.12 4.49
N LYS A 43 0.01 -0.54 5.12
CA LYS A 43 -1.00 -1.31 5.85
C LYS A 43 -1.97 -2.03 4.91
N ASP A 44 -1.41 -2.77 3.96
CA ASP A 44 -1.94 -4.02 3.44
C ASP A 44 -0.76 -4.79 2.82
N SER A 45 0.11 -5.33 3.67
CA SER A 45 1.08 -6.32 3.22
C SER A 45 0.88 -7.56 4.07
N LYS A 46 0.07 -8.48 3.56
CA LYS A 46 0.41 -9.90 3.70
C LYS A 46 1.92 -9.99 3.52
N SER A 47 2.64 -10.44 4.54
CA SER A 47 4.11 -10.40 4.59
C SER A 47 4.71 -11.28 3.49
N PHE A 48 4.77 -10.76 2.27
CA PHE A 48 5.39 -11.41 1.14
C PHE A 48 6.89 -11.12 1.17
N SER A 49 7.67 -12.15 1.43
CA SER A 49 9.13 -12.09 1.37
C SER A 49 9.61 -12.36 -0.05
N CYS A 50 10.42 -11.45 -0.58
CA CYS A 50 11.01 -11.59 -1.90
C CYS A 50 11.88 -12.85 -2.00
N PRO A 51 11.57 -13.80 -2.91
CA PRO A 51 12.41 -14.99 -3.13
C PRO A 51 13.79 -14.65 -3.68
N SER A 52 13.93 -13.48 -4.31
CA SER A 52 15.19 -12.94 -4.81
C SER A 52 15.19 -11.43 -4.72
N THR A 53 16.39 -10.82 -4.67
CA THR A 53 16.58 -9.37 -4.51
C THR A 53 15.84 -8.56 -5.58
N PHE A 54 15.72 -9.11 -6.79
CA PHE A 54 15.01 -8.52 -7.91
C PHE A 54 14.13 -9.57 -8.58
N GLY A 55 12.99 -9.13 -9.11
CA GLY A 55 12.13 -9.96 -9.94
C GLY A 55 10.64 -9.74 -9.67
N GLU A 56 9.83 -10.52 -10.37
CA GLU A 56 8.37 -10.44 -10.31
C GLU A 56 7.79 -11.82 -9.98
N PHE A 57 6.97 -11.85 -8.94
CA PHE A 57 6.50 -13.08 -8.32
C PHE A 57 4.97 -13.04 -8.15
N PRO A 58 4.25 -14.13 -8.43
CA PRO A 58 2.80 -14.16 -8.19
C PRO A 58 2.50 -14.09 -6.69
N ASP A 59 1.36 -13.49 -6.36
CA ASP A 59 0.79 -13.60 -5.02
C ASP A 59 0.21 -15.03 -4.83
N PRO A 60 0.52 -15.70 -3.71
CA PRO A 60 0.08 -17.09 -3.47
C PRO A 60 -1.40 -17.20 -3.10
N GLU A 61 -2.05 -16.11 -2.70
CA GLU A 61 -3.43 -16.10 -2.22
C GLU A 61 -4.38 -15.42 -3.20
N ASN A 62 -3.89 -14.50 -4.03
CA ASN A 62 -4.67 -13.81 -5.04
C ASN A 62 -3.95 -13.76 -6.38
N CYS A 63 -4.40 -14.58 -7.34
CA CYS A 63 -3.81 -14.65 -8.66
C CYS A 63 -3.94 -13.35 -9.50
N GLN A 64 -4.79 -12.40 -9.09
CA GLN A 64 -4.85 -11.06 -9.67
C GLN A 64 -3.69 -10.17 -9.21
N ASN A 65 -3.06 -10.51 -8.09
CA ASN A 65 -1.97 -9.75 -7.51
C ASN A 65 -0.61 -10.41 -7.82
N TYR A 66 0.42 -9.58 -7.86
CA TYR A 66 1.80 -9.99 -7.99
C TYR A 66 2.70 -9.00 -7.24
N TYR A 67 3.90 -9.44 -6.91
CA TYR A 67 4.89 -8.63 -6.22
C TYR A 67 6.07 -8.34 -7.14
N VAL A 68 6.45 -7.06 -7.18
CA VAL A 68 7.69 -6.61 -7.79
C VAL A 68 8.70 -6.40 -6.67
N CYS A 69 9.80 -7.16 -6.74
CA CYS A 69 10.89 -7.10 -5.80
C CYS A 69 11.99 -6.18 -6.32
N SER A 70 12.41 -5.23 -5.50
CA SER A 70 13.54 -4.33 -5.77
C SER A 70 14.36 -4.16 -4.50
N PHE A 71 15.64 -4.55 -4.54
CA PHE A 71 16.52 -4.56 -3.38
C PHE A 71 15.94 -5.34 -2.18
N GLY A 72 15.23 -6.44 -2.46
CA GLY A 72 14.59 -7.28 -1.44
C GLY A 72 13.30 -6.70 -0.84
N LYS A 73 12.87 -5.50 -1.27
CA LYS A 73 11.57 -4.92 -0.89
C LYS A 73 10.51 -5.35 -1.89
N ALA A 74 9.42 -5.94 -1.39
CA ALA A 74 8.27 -6.33 -2.18
C ALA A 74 7.29 -5.16 -2.32
N THR A 75 6.89 -4.86 -3.55
CA THR A 75 5.77 -3.95 -3.85
C THR A 75 4.65 -4.75 -4.48
N GLN A 76 3.47 -4.80 -3.84
CA GLN A 76 2.31 -5.45 -4.42
C GLN A 76 1.76 -4.63 -5.59
N LYS A 77 1.35 -5.32 -6.64
CA LYS A 77 0.70 -4.79 -7.84
C LYS A 77 -0.50 -5.67 -8.15
N GLN A 78 -1.55 -5.05 -8.69
CA GLN A 78 -2.79 -5.73 -9.05
C GLN A 78 -3.02 -5.60 -10.55
N CYS A 79 -3.35 -6.73 -11.19
CA CYS A 79 -3.77 -6.78 -12.58
C CYS A 79 -5.18 -6.17 -12.75
N GLN A 80 -5.39 -5.45 -13.85
CA GLN A 80 -6.64 -4.72 -14.08
C GLN A 80 -7.79 -5.64 -14.52
N GLY A 81 -9.01 -5.32 -14.08
CA GLY A 81 -10.22 -6.05 -14.50
C GLY A 81 -10.15 -7.55 -14.20
N ASN A 82 -10.65 -8.39 -15.11
CA ASN A 82 -10.65 -9.85 -14.95
C ASN A 82 -9.38 -10.53 -15.50
N THR A 83 -8.22 -9.92 -15.27
CA THR A 83 -6.91 -10.49 -15.61
C THR A 83 -6.17 -10.96 -14.36
N GLY A 84 -5.20 -11.85 -14.53
CA GLY A 84 -4.32 -12.36 -13.48
C GLY A 84 -2.87 -12.39 -13.94
N TRP A 85 -1.95 -12.50 -12.99
CA TRP A 85 -0.52 -12.49 -13.29
C TRP A 85 -0.06 -13.81 -13.92
N ASP A 86 0.38 -13.75 -15.17
CA ASP A 86 0.98 -14.87 -15.88
C ASP A 86 2.48 -14.94 -15.61
N ARG A 87 2.92 -15.91 -14.78
CA ARG A 87 4.33 -16.09 -14.46
C ARG A 87 5.18 -16.40 -15.70
N LYS A 88 4.63 -17.05 -16.73
CA LYS A 88 5.36 -17.44 -17.94
C LYS A 88 5.57 -16.25 -18.87
N LEU A 89 4.51 -15.46 -19.06
CA LEU A 89 4.56 -14.29 -19.94
C LEU A 89 5.05 -13.02 -19.24
N LYS A 90 5.11 -13.02 -17.90
CA LYS A 90 5.49 -11.86 -17.07
C LYS A 90 4.60 -10.64 -17.34
N LEU A 91 3.30 -10.87 -17.47
CA LEU A 91 2.28 -9.85 -17.71
C LEU A 91 0.91 -10.28 -17.19
N CYS A 92 -0.01 -9.33 -17.12
CA CYS A 92 -1.41 -9.61 -16.81
C CYS A 92 -2.11 -10.25 -18.02
N ASN A 93 -2.51 -11.52 -17.88
CA ASN A 93 -3.23 -12.28 -18.89
C ASN A 93 -4.65 -12.56 -18.40
N TYR A 94 -5.57 -12.91 -19.30
CA TYR A 94 -6.93 -13.26 -18.89
C TYR A 94 -6.94 -14.50 -17.97
N LYS A 95 -7.74 -14.44 -16.90
CA LYS A 95 -7.79 -15.51 -15.89
C LYS A 95 -8.15 -16.88 -16.48
N TYR A 96 -8.99 -16.93 -17.51
CA TYR A 96 -9.34 -18.19 -18.20
C TYR A 96 -8.15 -18.90 -18.87
N ASN A 97 -7.05 -18.19 -19.15
CA ASN A 97 -5.81 -18.79 -19.68
C ASN A 97 -4.87 -19.29 -18.58
N LEU A 98 -5.16 -18.99 -17.30
CA LEU A 98 -4.29 -19.27 -16.17
C LEU A 98 -4.79 -20.51 -15.41
N PRO A 99 -4.02 -21.62 -15.40
CA PRO A 99 -4.48 -22.88 -14.80
C PRO A 99 -4.66 -22.85 -13.27
N ASN A 100 -4.18 -21.81 -12.59
CA ASN A 100 -4.27 -21.65 -11.13
C ASN A 100 -4.99 -20.35 -10.71
N CYS A 101 -5.90 -19.86 -11.55
CA CYS A 101 -6.63 -18.61 -11.33
C CYS A 101 -8.05 -18.78 -11.90
N SER A 102 -8.94 -19.39 -11.11
CA SER A 102 -10.35 -19.63 -11.44
C SER A 102 -11.26 -18.76 -10.58
#